data_AF-A0A7C2AHV6-F1
#
_entry.id   AF-A0A7C2AHV6-F1
#
_cell.length_a   1.000
_cell.length_b   1.000
_cell.length_c   1.000
_cell.angle_alpha   90.00
_cell.angle_beta   90.00
_cell.angle_gamma   90.00
#
_symmetry.space_group_name_H-M   'P 1'
#
loop_
_entity.id
_entity.type
_entity.pdbx_description
1 polymer ?
#
loop_
_entity_poly.entity_id
_entity_poly.type
_entity_poly.pdbx_seq_one_letter_code
_entity_poly.pdbx_strand_id
1 'polypeptide(L)'
;FQSGYSPTSISGTVTKAAGRVVYEIDNRPAAEVYNEWSEGGIDKAINDGGRVLAETSLHPLGRKVTSVGKVDYYKLSHPSAVTLDRALTLFSEVSEGDQLVLMSGSRSSLISRAGRVASSVLNVDELQAADINGALVVFCAGCMLTIQTDMDEVASSINQVLEGKPFLGAFTFGEQGCFVEGGNIHGNLMISMVVFNGE
;
A
#
# COMPACT_ATOMS: atom_id res chain seq x y z
N PHE A 1 0.64 -10.41 3.55
CA PHE A 1 0.25 -9.18 2.84
C PHE A 1 0.53 -7.98 3.74
N GLN A 2 1.37 -7.03 3.31
CA GLN A 2 1.85 -5.93 4.15
C GLN A 2 1.88 -4.61 3.37
N SER A 3 1.65 -3.48 4.05
CA SER A 3 1.74 -2.15 3.44
C SER A 3 3.02 -1.42 3.81
N GLY A 4 3.51 -1.53 5.05
CA GLY A 4 4.63 -0.72 5.52
C GLY A 4 4.31 0.76 5.75
N TYR A 5 3.03 1.16 5.65
CA TYR A 5 2.57 2.51 6.00
C TYR A 5 1.88 2.50 7.36
N SER A 6 1.98 3.60 8.10
CA SER A 6 1.32 3.80 9.38
C SER A 6 0.15 4.78 9.22
N PRO A 7 -0.99 4.58 9.91
CA PRO A 7 -2.07 5.56 9.91
C PRO A 7 -1.64 6.83 10.64
N THR A 8 -2.04 7.99 10.12
CA THR A 8 -1.97 9.27 10.85
C THR A 8 -3.26 9.49 11.65
N SER A 9 -3.35 10.60 12.37
CA SER A 9 -4.62 11.06 12.98
C SER A 9 -5.54 11.79 12.00
N ILE A 10 -5.08 12.04 10.76
CA ILE A 10 -5.81 12.81 9.76
C ILE A 10 -6.76 11.87 9.01
N SER A 11 -8.05 12.18 9.01
CA SER A 11 -9.09 11.35 8.43
C SER A 11 -10.31 12.17 8.01
N GLY A 12 -11.14 11.59 7.13
CA GLY A 12 -12.37 12.20 6.64
C GLY A 12 -13.28 11.19 5.95
N THR A 13 -14.56 11.52 5.82
CA THR A 13 -15.58 10.62 5.26
C THR A 13 -15.82 10.92 3.79
N VAL A 14 -15.81 9.89 2.94
CA VAL A 14 -16.23 10.05 1.55
C VAL A 14 -17.71 10.42 1.51
N THR A 15 -17.99 11.60 0.99
CA THR A 15 -19.36 12.15 0.88
C THR A 15 -19.91 12.03 -0.54
N LYS A 16 -19.02 11.90 -1.54
CA LYS A 16 -19.41 11.64 -2.93
C LYS A 16 -18.33 10.87 -3.69
N ALA A 17 -18.68 9.75 -4.30
CA ALA A 17 -17.76 8.92 -5.09
C ALA A 17 -18.45 8.12 -6.19
N ALA A 18 -17.72 7.83 -7.27
CA ALA A 18 -18.15 6.89 -8.30
C ALA A 18 -16.97 6.03 -8.78
N GLY A 19 -17.06 4.72 -8.55
CA GLY A 19 -16.00 3.77 -8.91
C GLY A 19 -14.66 4.13 -8.26
N ARG A 20 -13.69 4.51 -9.08
CA ARG A 20 -12.33 4.91 -8.64
C ARG A 20 -12.15 6.41 -8.50
N VAL A 21 -13.23 7.19 -8.50
CA VAL A 21 -13.18 8.65 -8.40
C VAL A 21 -13.84 9.10 -7.10
N VAL A 22 -13.08 9.86 -6.30
CA VAL A 22 -13.57 10.51 -5.07
C VAL A 22 -13.81 11.97 -5.41
N TYR A 23 -15.06 12.39 -5.44
CA TYR A 23 -15.40 13.78 -5.70
C TYR A 23 -15.32 14.60 -4.42
N GLU A 24 -15.85 14.07 -3.32
CA GLU A 24 -15.96 14.82 -2.07
C GLU A 24 -15.54 14.01 -0.84
N ILE A 25 -14.79 14.66 0.04
CA ILE A 25 -14.49 14.22 1.41
C ILE A 25 -15.01 15.30 2.35
N ASP A 26 -15.84 14.93 3.31
CA ASP A 26 -16.48 15.86 4.25
C ASP A 26 -17.19 17.07 3.56
N ASN A 27 -17.88 16.80 2.44
CA ASN A 27 -18.57 17.77 1.59
C ASN A 27 -17.65 18.83 0.96
N ARG A 28 -16.36 18.55 0.82
CA ARG A 28 -15.34 19.39 0.17
C ARG A 28 -14.69 18.64 -0.99
N PRO A 29 -14.19 19.32 -2.04
CA PRO A 29 -13.48 18.67 -3.14
C PRO A 29 -12.34 17.78 -2.64
N ALA A 30 -12.33 16.51 -3.03
CA ALA A 30 -11.43 15.51 -2.45
C ALA A 30 -9.95 15.87 -2.66
N ALA A 31 -9.58 16.46 -3.80
CA ALA A 31 -8.20 16.85 -4.05
C ALA A 31 -7.73 17.98 -3.13
N GLU A 32 -8.61 18.94 -2.80
CA GLU A 32 -8.27 20.02 -1.85
C GLU A 32 -8.06 19.47 -0.45
N VAL A 33 -8.95 18.57 0.01
CA VAL A 33 -8.85 17.92 1.31
C VAL A 33 -7.55 17.11 1.39
N TYR A 34 -7.25 16.29 0.40
CA TYR A 34 -6.02 15.52 0.37
C TYR A 34 -4.76 16.41 0.32
N ASN A 35 -4.80 17.50 -0.44
CA ASN A 35 -3.67 18.42 -0.53
C ASN A 35 -3.41 19.12 0.81
N GLU A 36 -4.45 19.49 1.54
CA GLU A 36 -4.36 19.98 2.91
C GLU A 36 -3.74 18.92 3.84
N TRP A 37 -4.23 17.68 3.76
CA TRP A 37 -3.73 16.56 4.57
C TRP A 37 -2.25 16.24 4.30
N SER A 38 -1.81 16.38 3.05
CA SER A 38 -0.44 16.11 2.61
C SER A 38 0.45 17.36 2.55
N GLU A 39 0.03 18.44 3.22
CA GLU A 39 0.80 19.69 3.34
C GLU A 39 1.27 20.28 1.99
N GLY A 40 0.37 20.30 0.99
CA GLY A 40 0.67 20.85 -0.34
C GLY A 40 1.30 19.85 -1.31
N GLY A 41 1.32 18.55 -0.98
CA GLY A 41 1.96 17.51 -1.77
C GLY A 41 1.51 17.43 -3.24
N ILE A 42 0.33 17.97 -3.58
CA ILE A 42 -0.22 17.98 -4.95
C ILE A 42 -0.61 19.38 -5.43
N ASP A 43 -0.07 20.46 -4.86
CA ASP A 43 -0.40 21.87 -5.18
C ASP A 43 -0.49 22.15 -6.68
N LYS A 44 0.45 21.61 -7.46
CA LYS A 44 0.53 21.80 -8.92
C LYS A 44 -0.67 21.21 -9.66
N ALA A 45 -1.26 20.14 -9.13
CA ALA A 45 -2.36 19.42 -9.78
C ALA A 45 -3.75 19.94 -9.36
N ILE A 46 -3.84 20.82 -8.36
CA ILE A 46 -5.13 21.29 -7.81
C ILE A 46 -5.94 22.11 -8.82
N ASN A 47 -5.27 22.90 -9.67
CA ASN A 47 -5.96 23.75 -10.63
C ASN A 47 -5.98 23.15 -12.04
N ASP A 48 -4.88 22.52 -12.44
CA ASP A 48 -4.71 22.05 -13.82
C ASP A 48 -5.07 20.56 -13.98
N GLY A 49 -5.35 19.87 -12.88
CA GLY A 49 -5.43 18.42 -12.85
C GLY A 49 -4.09 17.76 -13.14
N GLY A 50 -4.12 16.47 -13.43
CA GLY A 50 -2.95 15.71 -13.87
C GLY A 50 -2.52 14.62 -12.91
N ARG A 51 -1.47 13.89 -13.29
CA ARG A 51 -1.01 12.70 -12.58
C ARG A 51 -0.26 13.09 -11.31
N VAL A 52 -0.55 12.40 -10.21
CA VAL A 52 0.04 12.66 -8.88
C VAL A 52 0.65 11.40 -8.24
N LEU A 53 0.98 10.40 -9.07
CA LEU A 53 1.42 9.09 -8.60
C LEU A 53 2.65 9.20 -7.69
N ALA A 54 3.67 9.93 -8.12
CA ALA A 54 4.94 10.02 -7.43
C ALA A 54 4.82 10.82 -6.12
N GLU A 55 4.04 11.90 -6.18
CA GLU A 55 3.77 12.84 -5.09
C GLU A 55 3.02 12.17 -3.93
N THR A 56 2.17 11.19 -4.26
CA THR A 56 1.29 10.54 -3.28
C THR A 56 1.78 9.17 -2.83
N SER A 57 2.89 8.65 -3.39
CA SER A 57 3.44 7.32 -3.05
C SER A 57 3.79 7.16 -1.57
N LEU A 58 4.20 8.23 -0.87
CA LEU A 58 4.50 8.17 0.58
C LEU A 58 3.31 8.55 1.47
N HIS A 59 2.20 9.01 0.88
CA HIS A 59 1.03 9.49 1.59
C HIS A 59 -0.30 8.92 1.05
N PRO A 60 -0.44 7.60 0.85
CA PRO A 60 -1.66 7.05 0.30
C PRO A 60 -2.83 7.14 1.29
N LEU A 61 -4.05 6.87 0.79
CA LEU A 61 -5.25 6.82 1.61
C LEU A 61 -5.46 5.39 2.13
N GLY A 62 -5.82 5.24 3.40
CA GLY A 62 -6.10 3.97 4.05
C GLY A 62 -7.57 3.83 4.43
N ARG A 63 -8.09 2.60 4.32
CA ARG A 63 -9.38 2.19 4.89
C ARG A 63 -9.14 1.02 5.82
N LYS A 64 -9.63 1.11 7.07
CA LYS A 64 -9.51 0.02 8.04
C LYS A 64 -10.30 -1.20 7.56
N VAL A 65 -9.66 -2.37 7.57
CA VAL A 65 -10.26 -3.65 7.19
C VAL A 65 -10.61 -4.47 8.41
N THR A 66 -9.66 -4.61 9.33
CA THR A 66 -9.84 -5.39 10.58
C THR A 66 -8.87 -4.90 11.65
N SER A 67 -9.02 -5.43 12.86
CA SER A 67 -8.07 -5.28 13.96
C SER A 67 -7.67 -6.67 14.45
N VAL A 68 -6.36 -6.93 14.54
CA VAL A 68 -5.84 -8.14 15.20
C VAL A 68 -5.15 -7.71 16.48
N GLY A 69 -5.73 -8.07 17.63
CA GLY A 69 -5.31 -7.56 18.93
C GLY A 69 -5.44 -6.03 18.99
N LYS A 70 -4.30 -5.33 19.12
CA LYS A 70 -4.24 -3.85 19.16
C LYS A 70 -3.78 -3.23 17.84
N VAL A 71 -3.60 -4.02 16.80
CA VAL A 71 -3.06 -3.57 15.51
C VAL A 71 -4.20 -3.49 14.50
N ASP A 72 -4.37 -2.29 13.94
CA ASP A 72 -5.33 -2.04 12.86
C ASP A 72 -4.68 -2.30 11.50
N TYR A 73 -5.40 -3.05 10.65
CA TYR A 73 -4.98 -3.36 9.30
C TYR A 73 -5.74 -2.51 8.31
N TYR A 74 -5.01 -1.87 7.40
CA TYR A 74 -5.56 -0.95 6.41
C TYR A 74 -5.34 -1.48 5.00
N LYS A 75 -6.39 -1.44 4.18
CA LYS A 75 -6.25 -1.53 2.72
C LYS A 75 -5.96 -0.13 2.19
N LEU A 76 -4.95 -0.04 1.33
CA LEU A 76 -4.51 1.24 0.78
C LEU A 76 -5.16 1.52 -0.58
N SER A 77 -5.42 2.80 -0.81
CA SER A 77 -5.92 3.37 -2.05
C SER A 77 -4.95 4.49 -2.46
N HIS A 78 -4.26 4.32 -3.58
CA HIS A 78 -3.22 5.25 -4.03
C HIS A 78 -3.82 6.27 -5.02
N PRO A 79 -3.76 7.58 -4.71
CA PRO A 79 -4.11 8.60 -5.70
C PRO A 79 -3.25 8.52 -6.96
N SER A 80 -3.90 8.60 -8.11
CA SER A 80 -3.29 8.45 -9.42
C SER A 80 -3.26 9.75 -10.21
N ALA A 81 -4.33 10.54 -10.12
CA ALA A 81 -4.45 11.85 -10.74
C ALA A 81 -5.52 12.72 -10.05
N VAL A 82 -5.42 14.03 -10.26
CA VAL A 82 -6.47 15.01 -9.96
C VAL A 82 -7.21 15.34 -11.26
N THR A 83 -8.53 15.43 -11.19
CA THR A 83 -9.37 15.84 -12.31
C THR A 83 -9.54 17.37 -12.34
N LEU A 84 -10.06 17.90 -13.45
CA LEU A 84 -10.33 19.34 -13.59
C LEU A 84 -11.39 19.87 -12.60
N ASP A 85 -12.30 19.00 -12.15
CA ASP A 85 -13.29 19.27 -11.11
C ASP A 85 -12.75 18.98 -9.69
N ARG A 86 -11.43 18.85 -9.52
CA ARG A 86 -10.75 18.65 -8.22
C ARG A 86 -11.16 17.37 -7.48
N ALA A 87 -11.56 16.34 -8.23
CA ALA A 87 -11.74 14.99 -7.73
C ALA A 87 -10.40 14.23 -7.72
N LEU A 88 -10.29 13.23 -6.84
CA LEU A 88 -9.16 12.29 -6.83
C LEU A 88 -9.53 11.03 -7.60
N THR A 89 -8.70 10.65 -8.55
CA THR A 89 -8.77 9.32 -9.18
C THR A 89 -7.80 8.37 -8.48
N LEU A 90 -8.26 7.16 -8.16
CA LEU A 90 -7.50 6.17 -7.38
C LEU A 90 -7.24 4.91 -8.22
N PHE A 91 -6.32 4.04 -7.77
CA PHE A 91 -6.15 2.70 -8.35
C PHE A 91 -7.12 1.65 -7.81
N SER A 92 -7.95 2.01 -6.84
CA SER A 92 -8.95 1.14 -6.22
C SER A 92 -10.28 1.86 -6.06
N GLU A 93 -11.35 1.09 -5.96
CA GLU A 93 -12.70 1.65 -5.78
C GLU A 93 -12.93 2.10 -4.34
N VAL A 94 -13.68 3.19 -4.18
CA VAL A 94 -14.17 3.69 -2.90
C VAL A 94 -15.66 3.96 -2.98
N SER A 95 -16.36 3.86 -1.85
CA SER A 95 -17.79 4.09 -1.77
C SER A 95 -18.09 5.31 -0.90
N GLU A 96 -19.23 5.95 -1.15
CA GLU A 96 -19.78 6.94 -0.22
C GLU A 96 -19.98 6.31 1.16
N GLY A 97 -19.62 7.06 2.20
CA GLY A 97 -19.58 6.58 3.59
C GLY A 97 -18.27 5.88 4.00
N ASP A 98 -17.34 5.59 3.07
CA ASP A 98 -16.02 5.06 3.44
C ASP A 98 -15.27 6.08 4.32
N GLN A 99 -14.70 5.61 5.43
CA GLN A 99 -13.78 6.40 6.25
C GLN A 99 -12.36 6.30 5.68
N LEU A 100 -11.82 7.41 5.21
CA LEU A 100 -10.45 7.52 4.72
C LEU A 100 -9.54 8.06 5.82
N VAL A 101 -8.33 7.52 5.89
CA VAL A 101 -7.24 7.97 6.76
C VAL A 101 -6.03 8.29 5.90
N LEU A 102 -5.36 9.41 6.13
CA LEU A 102 -4.06 9.67 5.49
C LEU A 102 -3.03 8.73 6.11
N MET A 103 -2.33 7.98 5.27
CA MET A 103 -1.26 7.09 5.70
C MET A 103 0.08 7.78 5.53
N SER A 104 1.06 7.41 6.35
CA SER A 104 2.44 7.91 6.25
C SER A 104 3.39 6.75 6.02
N GLY A 105 4.22 6.90 4.99
CA GLY A 105 5.28 5.99 4.64
C GLY A 105 6.62 6.72 4.56
N SER A 106 7.69 5.94 4.64
CA SER A 106 9.06 6.41 4.42
C SER A 106 9.82 5.40 3.55
N ARG A 107 10.91 5.85 2.94
CA ARG A 107 11.86 4.99 2.23
C ARG A 107 12.28 3.77 3.06
N SER A 108 12.68 3.98 4.31
CA SER A 108 13.05 2.90 5.24
C SER A 108 11.90 1.94 5.56
N SER A 109 10.67 2.44 5.66
CA SER A 109 9.49 1.59 5.89
C SER A 109 9.17 0.69 4.70
N LEU A 110 9.39 1.19 3.46
CA LEU A 110 9.17 0.47 2.22
C LEU A 110 10.25 -0.60 1.96
N ILE A 111 11.48 -0.36 2.43
CA ILE A 111 12.56 -1.35 2.39
C ILE A 111 12.30 -2.44 3.42
N SER A 112 12.15 -2.06 4.70
CA SER A 112 12.02 -3.01 5.82
C SER A 112 10.74 -3.87 5.78
N ARG A 113 9.66 -3.43 5.09
CA ARG A 113 8.45 -4.27 4.94
C ARG A 113 8.69 -5.55 4.13
N ALA A 114 9.73 -5.58 3.28
CA ALA A 114 10.07 -6.76 2.49
C ALA A 114 10.54 -7.93 3.37
N GLY A 115 11.45 -7.68 4.32
CA GLY A 115 11.80 -8.67 5.34
C GLY A 115 10.61 -9.02 6.23
N ARG A 116 9.80 -8.03 6.64
CA ARG A 116 8.63 -8.29 7.50
C ARG A 116 7.59 -9.21 6.84
N VAL A 117 7.34 -9.07 5.54
CA VAL A 117 6.42 -10.00 4.86
C VAL A 117 7.00 -11.41 4.79
N ALA A 118 8.33 -11.53 4.59
CA ALA A 118 9.02 -12.82 4.65
C ALA A 118 8.86 -13.47 6.03
N SER A 119 9.14 -12.72 7.10
CA SER A 119 9.00 -13.23 8.48
C SER A 119 7.56 -13.61 8.81
N SER A 120 6.59 -12.86 8.28
CA SER A 120 5.18 -13.15 8.48
C SER A 120 4.79 -14.51 7.89
N VAL A 121 5.35 -14.89 6.74
CA VAL A 121 5.04 -16.18 6.11
C VAL A 121 5.58 -17.36 6.95
N LEU A 122 6.80 -17.25 7.48
CA LEU A 122 7.37 -18.29 8.36
C LEU A 122 6.52 -18.51 9.61
N ASN A 123 5.95 -17.44 10.16
CA ASN A 123 5.17 -17.49 11.40
C ASN A 123 3.75 -18.08 11.22
N VAL A 124 3.16 -18.03 10.01
CA VAL A 124 1.79 -18.50 9.80
C VAL A 124 1.71 -20.02 9.88
N ASP A 125 2.68 -20.71 9.30
CA ASP A 125 2.69 -22.17 9.17
C ASP A 125 3.74 -22.84 10.08
N GLU A 126 4.28 -22.09 11.06
CA GLU A 126 5.41 -22.51 11.91
C GLU A 126 6.62 -23.06 11.11
N LEU A 127 6.79 -22.56 9.88
CA LEU A 127 7.82 -22.99 8.96
C LEU A 127 9.18 -22.46 9.37
N GLN A 128 10.20 -23.29 9.19
CA GLN A 128 11.59 -22.87 9.25
C GLN A 128 12.07 -22.48 7.84
N ALA A 129 13.09 -21.62 7.76
CA ALA A 129 13.73 -21.29 6.49
C ALA A 129 14.25 -22.55 5.77
N ALA A 130 14.64 -23.58 6.52
CA ALA A 130 15.06 -24.88 6.00
C ALA A 130 13.98 -25.56 5.14
N ASP A 131 12.71 -25.39 5.48
CA ASP A 131 11.55 -26.03 4.83
C ASP A 131 11.20 -25.42 3.47
N ILE A 132 11.79 -24.26 3.15
CA ILE A 132 11.49 -23.51 1.93
C ILE A 132 12.42 -23.93 0.80
N ASN A 133 11.84 -24.22 -0.36
CA ASN A 133 12.54 -24.46 -1.62
C ASN A 133 12.66 -23.20 -2.47
N GLY A 134 11.73 -22.26 -2.32
CA GLY A 134 11.84 -20.91 -2.88
C GLY A 134 10.62 -20.05 -2.60
N ALA A 135 10.63 -18.81 -3.10
CA ALA A 135 9.52 -17.88 -2.90
C ALA A 135 9.17 -17.05 -4.15
N LEU A 136 7.92 -16.64 -4.26
CA LEU A 136 7.45 -15.61 -5.19
C LEU A 136 7.07 -14.37 -4.39
N VAL A 137 7.69 -13.24 -4.72
CA VAL A 137 7.45 -11.94 -4.08
C VAL A 137 6.78 -11.02 -5.09
N VAL A 138 5.59 -10.53 -4.74
CA VAL A 138 4.88 -9.52 -5.53
C VAL A 138 4.97 -8.20 -4.77
N PHE A 139 5.70 -7.25 -5.36
CA PHE A 139 5.98 -5.95 -4.76
C PHE A 139 5.39 -4.84 -5.64
N CYS A 140 4.67 -3.89 -5.06
CA CYS A 140 4.09 -2.80 -5.85
C CYS A 140 5.14 -1.99 -6.63
N ALA A 141 4.98 -1.91 -7.95
CA ALA A 141 5.80 -1.10 -8.84
C ALA A 141 5.79 0.39 -8.43
N GLY A 142 4.65 0.90 -7.94
CA GLY A 142 4.55 2.27 -7.41
C GLY A 142 5.49 2.53 -6.23
N CYS A 143 5.61 1.57 -5.32
CA CYS A 143 6.59 1.64 -4.23
C CYS A 143 8.03 1.44 -4.73
N MET A 144 8.25 0.49 -5.64
CA MET A 144 9.59 0.25 -6.22
C MET A 144 10.13 1.52 -6.89
N LEU A 145 9.31 2.24 -7.66
CA LEU A 145 9.70 3.52 -8.29
C LEU A 145 10.11 4.58 -7.25
N THR A 146 9.54 4.56 -6.05
CA THR A 146 9.92 5.46 -4.94
C THR A 146 11.27 5.08 -4.31
N ILE A 147 11.66 3.81 -4.35
CA ILE A 147 12.87 3.29 -3.70
C ILE A 147 13.80 2.54 -4.66
N GLN A 148 13.79 2.91 -5.95
CA GLN A 148 14.40 2.14 -7.03
C GLN A 148 15.89 1.88 -6.82
N THR A 149 16.60 2.82 -6.22
CA THR A 149 18.04 2.70 -5.97
C THR A 149 18.38 1.82 -4.76
N ASP A 150 17.38 1.34 -4.00
CA ASP A 150 17.57 0.49 -2.81
C ASP A 150 17.09 -0.94 -3.03
N MET A 151 16.90 -1.37 -4.29
CA MET A 151 16.41 -2.73 -4.56
C MET A 151 17.34 -3.82 -4.03
N ASP A 152 18.64 -3.55 -3.97
CA ASP A 152 19.61 -4.46 -3.35
C ASP A 152 19.36 -4.61 -1.84
N GLU A 153 18.98 -3.52 -1.15
CA GLU A 153 18.60 -3.57 0.27
C GLU A 153 17.28 -4.32 0.49
N VAL A 154 16.31 -4.13 -0.41
CA VAL A 154 15.04 -4.89 -0.40
C VAL A 154 15.31 -6.39 -0.56
N ALA A 155 16.14 -6.77 -1.54
CA ALA A 155 16.51 -8.16 -1.78
C ALA A 155 17.30 -8.75 -0.59
N SER A 156 18.23 -7.99 -0.01
CA SER A 156 18.98 -8.37 1.18
C SER A 156 18.06 -8.60 2.39
N SER A 157 17.06 -7.72 2.59
CA SER A 157 16.09 -7.85 3.68
C SER A 157 15.25 -9.13 3.58
N ILE A 158 14.90 -9.57 2.37
CA ILE A 158 14.22 -10.86 2.15
C ILE A 158 15.19 -12.03 2.39
N ASN A 159 16.39 -11.97 1.80
CA ASN A 159 17.40 -13.01 1.89
C ASN A 159 17.83 -13.31 3.33
N GLN A 160 17.89 -12.30 4.20
CA GLN A 160 18.21 -12.47 5.60
C GLN A 160 17.19 -13.37 6.32
N VAL A 161 15.91 -13.30 5.94
CA VAL A 161 14.84 -14.09 6.54
C VAL A 161 14.75 -15.48 5.90
N LEU A 162 14.94 -15.56 4.58
CA LEU A 162 14.90 -16.83 3.84
C LEU A 162 16.23 -17.61 3.88
N GLU A 163 17.23 -17.14 4.64
CA GLU A 163 18.55 -17.79 4.77
C GLU A 163 19.20 -18.15 3.42
N GLY A 164 19.05 -17.27 2.43
CA GLY A 164 19.62 -17.45 1.08
C GLY A 164 18.87 -18.40 0.16
N LYS A 165 17.67 -18.88 0.52
CA LYS A 165 16.80 -19.62 -0.40
C LYS A 165 16.38 -18.75 -1.58
N PRO A 166 16.27 -19.32 -2.80
CA PRO A 166 15.99 -18.54 -4.00
C PRO A 166 14.59 -17.93 -3.96
N PHE A 167 14.45 -16.72 -4.49
CA PHE A 167 13.14 -16.12 -4.71
C PHE A 167 13.08 -15.37 -6.04
N LEU A 168 11.88 -15.26 -6.60
CA LEU A 168 11.58 -14.43 -7.76
C LEU A 168 10.78 -13.21 -7.29
N GLY A 169 11.24 -12.01 -7.64
CA GLY A 169 10.51 -10.76 -7.43
C GLY A 169 9.77 -10.32 -8.70
N ALA A 170 8.51 -9.92 -8.56
CA ALA A 170 7.72 -9.30 -9.61
C ALA A 170 7.21 -7.93 -9.15
N PHE A 171 7.33 -6.93 -10.01
CA PHE A 171 6.84 -5.57 -9.76
C PHE A 171 5.54 -5.32 -10.52
N THR A 172 4.42 -5.27 -9.81
CA THR A 172 3.07 -5.16 -10.40
C THR A 172 2.38 -3.85 -10.01
N PHE A 173 1.33 -3.47 -10.73
CA PHE A 173 0.45 -2.36 -10.33
C PHE A 173 -0.85 -2.92 -9.77
N GLY A 174 -0.90 -3.10 -8.44
CA GLY A 174 -2.09 -3.57 -7.74
C GLY A 174 -1.93 -4.99 -7.28
N GLU A 175 -1.75 -5.15 -5.98
CA GLU A 175 -1.44 -6.44 -5.39
C GLU A 175 -2.71 -7.03 -4.79
N GLN A 176 -2.80 -8.35 -4.85
CA GLN A 176 -3.83 -9.11 -4.17
C GLN A 176 -3.18 -9.95 -3.08
N GLY A 177 -3.85 -10.06 -1.96
CA GLY A 177 -3.40 -10.88 -0.85
C GLY A 177 -4.50 -11.01 0.20
N CYS A 178 -4.14 -11.59 1.33
CA CYS A 178 -5.05 -11.82 2.43
C CYS A 178 -4.46 -11.27 3.73
N PHE A 179 -5.31 -10.65 4.55
CA PHE A 179 -4.98 -10.41 5.97
C PHE A 179 -5.30 -11.66 6.78
N VAL A 180 -4.74 -11.79 8.00
CA VAL A 180 -4.97 -12.96 8.87
C VAL A 180 -6.47 -13.26 8.98
N GLU A 181 -6.87 -14.51 8.69
CA GLU A 181 -8.26 -15.02 8.71
C GLU A 181 -9.26 -14.38 7.71
N GLY A 182 -8.77 -13.62 6.72
CA GLY A 182 -9.62 -12.94 5.72
C GLY A 182 -9.84 -13.67 4.40
N GLY A 183 -10.56 -13.02 3.49
CA GLY A 183 -10.59 -13.36 2.07
C GLY A 183 -9.57 -12.58 1.26
N ASN A 184 -9.42 -12.92 -0.03
CA ASN A 184 -8.56 -12.16 -0.94
C ASN A 184 -9.04 -10.72 -1.09
N ILE A 185 -8.14 -9.78 -0.88
CA ILE A 185 -8.37 -8.35 -1.04
C ILE A 185 -7.36 -7.76 -2.02
N HIS A 186 -7.81 -6.73 -2.73
CA HIS A 186 -6.95 -5.86 -3.50
C HIS A 186 -6.47 -4.69 -2.63
N GLY A 187 -5.18 -4.39 -2.69
CA GLY A 187 -4.60 -3.19 -2.07
C GLY A 187 -3.56 -2.57 -2.99
N ASN A 188 -3.48 -1.24 -2.98
CA ASN A 188 -2.42 -0.52 -3.69
C ASN A 188 -1.17 -0.41 -2.80
N LEU A 189 0.01 -0.28 -3.39
CA LEU A 189 1.25 -0.05 -2.64
C LEU A 189 1.54 -1.16 -1.60
N MET A 190 1.14 -2.39 -1.88
CA MET A 190 1.32 -3.51 -0.96
C MET A 190 2.49 -4.42 -1.40
N ILE A 191 2.82 -5.36 -0.53
CA ILE A 191 3.71 -6.49 -0.83
C ILE A 191 3.06 -7.80 -0.35
N SER A 192 3.16 -8.84 -1.17
CA SER A 192 2.82 -10.21 -0.82
C SER A 192 3.96 -11.17 -1.14
N MET A 193 3.98 -12.29 -0.43
CA MET A 193 4.94 -13.36 -0.63
C MET A 193 4.19 -14.69 -0.54
N VAL A 194 4.54 -15.60 -1.44
CA VAL A 194 4.17 -17.02 -1.40
C VAL A 194 5.48 -17.80 -1.29
N VAL A 195 5.54 -18.77 -0.39
CA VAL A 195 6.67 -19.70 -0.27
C VAL A 195 6.26 -21.06 -0.83
N PHE A 196 7.25 -21.77 -1.38
CA PHE A 196 7.09 -23.13 -1.88
C PHE A 196 7.95 -24.04 -1.02
N ASN A 197 7.35 -25.05 -0.39
CA ASN A 197 8.04 -26.12 0.31
C ASN A 197 7.99 -27.41 -0.52
N GLY A 198 8.58 -28.49 -0.01
CA GLY A 198 8.69 -29.78 -0.71
C GLY A 198 7.59 -30.79 -0.42
N GLU A 199 6.59 -30.42 0.38
CA GLU A 199 5.48 -31.30 0.80
C GLU A 199 4.20 -31.05 0.01
#